data_AF-A0A8I1XKM9-F1
#
_entry.id   AF-A0A8I1XKM9-F1
#
_cell.length_a   1.000
_cell.length_b   1.000
_cell.length_c   1.000
_cell.angle_alpha   90.00
_cell.angle_beta   90.00
_cell.angle_gamma   90.00
#
_symmetry.space_group_name_H-M   'P 1'
#
loop_
_entity.id
_entity.type
_entity.pdbx_description
1 polymer ?
#
loop_
_entity_poly.entity_id
_entity_poly.type
_entity_poly.pdbx_seq_one_letter_code
_entity_poly.pdbx_strand_id
1 'polypeptide(L)'
;MRLTLSLAVLLALPGVAAAEEQCKFSEPRSLDLQLTGVKSVLFEVASNDLHLDASPSGGGKLSGRACAARAELLENLTVTQKRVGDKLVVSLNDDRRFSFGNSYSYLDLRGSVPNTLLVQFDVGSGDAQINGAAAVSADVGSGDMKIRHTKGRVTAKVGSGDVSECAPSRRCVHGDQTERRPATFWQAPNRRFADSTTGAGLH
;
A
#
# COMPACT_ATOMS: atom_id res chain seq x y z
N MET A 1 -32.01 -65.87 -2.89
CA MET A 1 -30.70 -65.18 -3.01
C MET A 1 -30.96 -63.72 -3.34
N ARG A 2 -30.21 -62.79 -2.73
CA ARG A 2 -30.33 -61.31 -2.79
C ARG A 2 -31.42 -60.77 -1.83
N LEU A 3 -31.21 -59.78 -0.97
CA LEU A 3 -30.43 -58.54 -1.10
C LEU A 3 -29.69 -58.21 0.20
N THR A 4 -28.43 -57.77 0.07
CA THR A 4 -27.50 -57.33 1.10
C THR A 4 -27.82 -55.92 1.62
N LEU A 5 -27.79 -55.74 2.95
CA LEU A 5 -27.56 -54.46 3.63
C LEU A 5 -26.23 -53.83 3.16
N SER A 6 -26.19 -52.51 2.97
CA SER A 6 -25.01 -51.64 3.17
C SER A 6 -25.44 -50.17 3.01
N LEU A 7 -25.66 -49.46 4.12
CA LEU A 7 -24.75 -48.46 4.72
C LEU A 7 -24.62 -47.18 3.87
N ALA A 8 -25.45 -46.20 4.21
CA ALA A 8 -25.55 -44.90 3.55
C ALA A 8 -24.72 -43.84 4.29
N VAL A 9 -23.87 -43.17 3.50
CA VAL A 9 -23.41 -41.77 3.59
C VAL A 9 -22.51 -41.41 4.79
N LEU A 10 -21.20 -41.50 4.54
CA LEU A 10 -20.15 -40.82 5.28
C LEU A 10 -20.17 -39.32 4.92
N LEU A 11 -20.25 -38.47 5.94
CA LEU A 11 -20.31 -37.01 5.81
C LEU A 11 -19.09 -36.44 5.07
N ALA A 12 -19.38 -35.54 4.12
CA ALA A 12 -18.44 -34.60 3.55
C ALA A 12 -17.87 -33.68 4.64
N LEU A 13 -16.56 -33.47 4.63
CA LEU A 13 -15.93 -32.29 5.22
C LEU A 13 -15.36 -31.43 4.09
N PRO A 14 -15.70 -30.12 4.05
CA PRO A 14 -15.32 -29.20 3.00
C PRO A 14 -13.81 -28.94 3.03
N GLY A 15 -13.23 -28.89 1.84
CA GLY A 15 -11.82 -28.56 1.63
C GLY A 15 -11.48 -27.20 2.24
N VAL A 16 -10.48 -27.20 3.12
CA VAL A 16 -9.74 -25.99 3.45
C VAL A 16 -8.93 -25.59 2.21
N ALA A 17 -9.54 -24.78 1.36
CA ALA A 17 -8.81 -24.02 0.37
C ALA A 17 -8.02 -22.92 1.11
N ALA A 18 -6.92 -23.30 1.74
CA ALA A 18 -5.86 -22.35 2.01
C ALA A 18 -5.31 -21.96 0.62
N ALA A 19 -5.66 -20.77 0.16
CA ALA A 19 -4.86 -20.08 -0.84
C ALA A 19 -3.49 -19.83 -0.19
N GLU A 20 -2.63 -20.84 -0.16
CA GLU A 20 -1.22 -20.65 0.12
C GLU A 20 -0.67 -19.89 -1.09
N GLU A 21 -0.73 -18.56 -1.02
CA GLU A 21 0.27 -17.67 -1.60
C GLU A 21 1.62 -18.35 -1.41
N GLN A 22 2.13 -19.02 -2.45
CA GLN A 22 3.19 -20.01 -2.34
C GLN A 22 4.51 -19.30 -2.01
N CYS A 23 4.70 -18.83 -0.78
CA CYS A 23 5.92 -18.19 -0.33
C CYS A 23 6.90 -19.29 0.13
N LYS A 24 7.50 -19.96 -0.85
CA LYS A 24 8.36 -21.14 -0.65
C LYS A 24 9.55 -20.85 0.25
N PHE A 25 10.15 -19.67 0.08
CA PHE A 25 11.17 -19.14 0.98
C PHE A 25 10.65 -17.85 1.59
N SER A 26 10.66 -17.78 2.92
CA SER A 26 10.12 -16.67 3.70
C SER A 26 11.11 -16.29 4.78
N GLU A 27 11.41 -14.99 4.89
CA GLU A 27 12.23 -14.44 5.98
C GLU A 27 11.56 -13.22 6.61
N PRO A 28 11.55 -13.11 7.95
CA PRO A 28 11.01 -11.93 8.60
C PRO A 28 11.88 -10.71 8.31
N ARG A 29 11.22 -9.57 8.13
CA ARG A 29 11.85 -8.25 8.01
C ARG A 29 11.22 -7.32 9.00
N SER A 30 12.02 -6.56 9.73
CA SER A 30 11.55 -5.50 10.62
C SER A 30 12.48 -4.31 10.60
N LEU A 31 11.92 -3.11 10.62
CA LEU A 31 12.65 -1.85 10.61
C LEU A 31 11.94 -0.85 11.50
N ASP A 32 12.65 -0.30 12.48
CA ASP A 32 12.16 0.82 13.28
C ASP A 32 12.45 2.13 12.55
N LEU A 33 11.41 2.93 12.30
CA LEU A 33 11.51 4.16 11.51
C LEU A 33 12.12 5.29 12.34
N GLN A 34 13.18 5.91 11.82
CA GLN A 34 13.84 7.04 12.48
C GLN A 34 13.12 8.36 12.19
N LEU A 35 12.02 8.59 12.92
CA LEU A 35 11.10 9.72 12.69
C LEU A 35 11.44 10.99 13.48
N THR A 36 12.52 11.00 14.27
CA THR A 36 12.91 12.16 15.08
C THR A 36 13.19 13.39 14.23
N GLY A 37 12.34 14.41 14.36
CA GLY A 37 12.44 15.67 13.61
C GLY A 37 12.09 15.54 12.13
N VAL A 38 11.44 14.45 11.72
CA VAL A 38 10.95 14.24 10.35
C VAL A 38 9.56 14.87 10.21
N LYS A 39 9.32 15.60 9.12
CA LYS A 39 8.02 16.22 8.82
C LYS A 39 7.22 15.42 7.79
N SER A 40 7.91 14.63 6.98
CA SER A 40 7.27 13.80 5.95
C SER A 40 8.03 12.48 5.75
N VAL A 41 7.29 11.43 5.43
CA VAL A 41 7.87 10.12 5.10
C VAL A 41 7.48 9.79 3.67
N LEU A 42 8.41 9.26 2.89
CA LEU A 42 8.18 8.70 1.55
C LEU A 42 8.46 7.20 1.63
N PHE A 43 7.48 6.40 1.21
CA PHE A 43 7.63 4.97 1.03
C PHE A 43 7.75 4.65 -0.46
N GLU A 44 8.91 4.16 -0.87
CA GLU A 44 9.16 3.62 -2.20
C GLU A 44 8.83 2.13 -2.16
N VAL A 45 7.65 1.79 -2.66
CA VAL A 45 7.06 0.46 -2.56
C VAL A 45 7.48 -0.41 -3.74
N ALA A 46 7.70 0.18 -4.91
CA ALA A 46 8.06 -0.53 -6.14
C ALA A 46 7.06 -1.67 -6.45
N SER A 47 7.49 -2.92 -6.43
CA SER A 47 6.68 -4.12 -6.72
C SER A 47 6.20 -4.86 -5.47
N ASN A 48 6.32 -4.23 -4.31
CA ASN A 48 6.07 -4.86 -3.02
C ASN A 48 4.71 -4.44 -2.45
N ASP A 49 4.32 -5.09 -1.37
CA ASP A 49 3.07 -4.78 -0.67
C ASP A 49 3.36 -4.08 0.66
N LEU A 50 2.65 -2.99 0.91
CA LEU A 50 2.82 -2.18 2.11
C LEU A 50 1.48 -1.77 2.72
N HIS A 51 1.24 -2.18 3.97
CA HIS A 51 0.08 -1.78 4.75
C HIS A 51 0.50 -0.91 5.94
N LEU A 52 -0.03 0.30 6.03
CA LEU A 52 0.27 1.25 7.11
C LEU A 52 -0.97 1.67 7.89
N ASP A 53 -0.84 1.67 9.20
CA ASP A 53 -1.82 2.27 10.11
C ASP A 53 -1.22 3.50 10.79
N ALA A 54 -1.88 4.64 10.61
CA ALA A 54 -1.47 5.86 11.27
C ALA A 54 -2.04 5.89 12.70
N SER A 55 -1.14 5.98 13.68
CA SER A 55 -1.49 5.97 15.11
C SER A 55 -1.03 7.26 15.79
N PRO A 56 -1.62 7.62 16.94
CA PRO A 56 -1.14 8.76 17.73
C PRO A 56 0.19 8.48 18.46
N SER A 57 0.71 7.25 18.42
CA SER A 57 2.01 6.93 19.00
C SER A 57 3.12 7.61 18.20
N GLY A 58 4.06 8.26 18.87
CA GLY A 58 5.14 9.02 18.22
C GLY A 58 6.21 8.18 17.51
N GLY A 59 6.12 6.84 17.59
CA GLY A 59 7.01 5.92 16.88
C GLY A 59 6.41 5.43 15.57
N GLY A 60 7.27 4.89 14.71
CA GLY A 60 6.86 4.14 13.53
C GLY A 60 7.71 2.89 13.38
N LYS A 61 7.09 1.80 12.95
CA LYS A 61 7.75 0.51 12.77
C LYS A 61 7.17 -0.19 11.56
N LEU A 62 8.02 -0.83 10.79
CA LEU A 62 7.64 -1.79 9.76
C LEU A 62 8.03 -3.19 10.20
N SER A 63 7.18 -4.15 9.89
CA SER A 63 7.41 -5.57 10.12
C SER A 63 6.63 -6.39 9.11
N GLY A 64 7.20 -7.50 8.68
CA GLY A 64 6.55 -8.38 7.73
C GLY A 64 7.50 -9.45 7.26
N ARG A 65 7.38 -9.83 5.99
CA ARG A 65 8.11 -10.96 5.40
C ARG A 65 8.61 -10.64 4.01
N ALA A 66 9.81 -11.11 3.71
CA ALA A 66 10.33 -11.26 2.37
C ALA A 66 9.93 -12.63 1.85
N CYS A 67 9.32 -12.69 0.67
CA CYS A 67 8.87 -13.91 0.01
C CYS A 67 9.58 -14.09 -1.32
N ALA A 68 10.07 -15.29 -1.57
CA ALA A 68 10.73 -15.59 -2.83
C ALA A 68 10.59 -17.04 -3.29
N ALA A 69 10.75 -17.24 -4.60
CA ALA A 69 10.82 -18.56 -5.24
C ALA A 69 12.11 -19.32 -4.92
N ARG A 70 13.19 -18.61 -4.56
CA ARG A 70 14.52 -19.15 -4.21
C ARG A 70 15.14 -18.40 -3.03
N ALA A 71 15.91 -19.10 -2.19
CA ALA A 71 16.53 -18.53 -0.99
C ALA A 71 17.44 -17.33 -1.29
N GLU A 72 18.23 -17.39 -2.37
CA GLU A 72 19.15 -16.33 -2.79
C GLU A 72 18.48 -14.98 -3.11
N LEU A 73 17.19 -14.98 -3.46
CA LEU A 73 16.45 -13.73 -3.69
C LEU A 73 16.16 -12.99 -2.38
N LEU A 74 16.10 -13.71 -1.25
CA LEU A 74 15.79 -13.11 0.05
C LEU A 74 16.86 -12.09 0.48
N GLU A 75 18.12 -12.31 0.10
CA GLU A 75 19.24 -11.41 0.43
C GLU A 75 19.06 -10.02 -0.18
N ASN A 76 18.36 -9.92 -1.32
CA ASN A 76 18.12 -8.66 -2.01
C ASN A 76 16.80 -7.98 -1.60
N LEU A 77 15.91 -8.71 -0.93
CA LEU A 77 14.64 -8.22 -0.39
C LEU A 77 14.88 -7.56 0.97
N THR A 78 15.31 -6.29 0.93
CA THR A 78 15.70 -5.51 2.11
C THR A 78 14.86 -4.26 2.24
N VAL A 79 14.67 -3.83 3.48
CA VAL A 79 13.97 -2.59 3.81
C VAL A 79 15.01 -1.63 4.34
N THR A 80 15.22 -0.54 3.61
CA THR A 80 16.22 0.47 3.98
C THR A 80 15.55 1.80 4.22
N GLN A 81 16.27 2.69 4.90
CA GLN A 81 15.79 4.05 5.13
C GLN A 81 16.93 5.04 5.01
N LYS A 82 16.62 6.22 4.49
CA LYS A 82 17.55 7.33 4.32
C LYS A 82 16.88 8.64 4.65
N ARG A 83 17.55 9.48 5.42
CA ARG A 83 17.08 10.84 5.70
C ARG A 83 17.59 11.80 4.62
N VAL A 84 16.68 12.59 4.07
CA VAL A 84 16.95 13.66 3.11
C VAL A 84 16.30 14.94 3.65
N GLY A 85 17.08 15.73 4.40
CA GLY A 85 16.58 16.91 5.12
C GLY A 85 15.52 16.54 6.16
N ASP A 86 14.31 17.09 6.03
CA ASP A 86 13.14 16.82 6.89
C ASP A 86 12.28 15.64 6.39
N LYS A 87 12.74 14.93 5.34
CA LYS A 87 12.06 13.77 4.76
C LYS A 87 12.79 12.48 5.13
N LEU A 88 12.06 11.47 5.58
CA LEU A 88 12.55 10.10 5.66
C LEU A 88 12.09 9.35 4.41
N VAL A 89 13.03 8.82 3.64
CA VAL A 89 12.76 7.92 2.51
C VAL A 89 12.94 6.49 3.01
N VAL A 90 11.94 5.65 2.82
CA VAL A 90 11.94 4.23 3.18
C VAL A 90 11.78 3.44 1.89
N SER A 91 12.79 2.65 1.54
CA SER A 91 12.82 1.94 0.27
C SER A 91 12.69 0.43 0.51
N LEU A 92 11.64 -0.15 -0.09
CA LEU A 92 11.43 -1.59 -0.16
C LEU A 92 12.18 -2.08 -1.40
N ASN A 93 13.41 -2.51 -1.19
CA ASN A 93 14.28 -2.89 -2.28
C ASN A 93 13.96 -4.31 -2.75
N ASP A 94 13.68 -4.46 -4.03
CA ASP A 94 13.89 -5.70 -4.76
C ASP A 94 14.85 -5.42 -5.91
N ASP A 95 16.09 -5.94 -5.84
CA ASP A 95 17.02 -5.86 -6.98
C ASP A 95 16.60 -6.91 -8.01
N ARG A 96 15.50 -6.64 -8.71
CA ARG A 96 15.06 -7.44 -9.85
C ARG A 96 15.93 -7.10 -11.06
N ARG A 97 17.12 -7.70 -11.13
CA ARG A 97 17.78 -7.86 -12.42
C ARG A 97 16.88 -8.75 -13.29
N PHE A 98 16.32 -8.18 -14.37
CA PHE A 98 15.46 -8.83 -15.37
C PHE A 98 15.69 -10.34 -15.43
N SER A 99 14.83 -11.09 -14.75
CA SER A 99 14.89 -12.55 -14.69
C SER A 99 13.88 -13.10 -15.69
N PHE A 100 14.37 -13.62 -16.81
CA PHE A 100 13.57 -14.42 -17.75
C PHE A 100 13.26 -15.78 -17.08
N GLY A 101 12.21 -15.82 -16.27
CA GLY A 101 11.75 -17.03 -15.57
C GLY A 101 10.72 -16.70 -14.47
N ASN A 102 9.88 -17.67 -14.11
CA ASN A 102 8.79 -17.53 -13.13
C ASN A 102 9.30 -17.47 -11.67
N SER A 103 10.22 -16.56 -11.37
CA SER A 103 10.78 -16.34 -10.03
C SER A 103 10.14 -15.12 -9.40
N TYR A 104 9.11 -15.33 -8.58
CA TYR A 104 8.53 -14.27 -7.75
C TYR A 104 9.47 -13.91 -6.61
N SER A 105 9.53 -12.63 -6.29
CA SER A 105 10.18 -12.08 -5.10
C SER A 105 9.47 -10.79 -4.73
N TYR A 106 8.95 -10.71 -3.51
CA TYR A 106 8.23 -9.54 -3.02
C TYR A 106 8.39 -9.41 -1.50
N LEU A 107 8.24 -8.20 -0.99
CA LEU A 107 8.09 -7.88 0.41
C LEU A 107 6.61 -7.65 0.72
N ASP A 108 6.10 -8.28 1.78
CA ASP A 108 4.79 -7.99 2.36
C ASP A 108 5.06 -7.38 3.75
N LEU A 109 4.94 -6.06 3.84
CA LEU A 109 5.23 -5.31 5.04
C LEU A 109 4.00 -4.64 5.61
N ARG A 110 3.95 -4.62 6.94
CA ARG A 110 2.92 -3.96 7.71
C ARG A 110 3.55 -3.06 8.76
N GLY A 111 2.93 -1.94 9.06
CA GLY A 111 3.53 -1.05 10.02
C GLY A 111 2.65 0.08 10.49
N SER A 112 3.25 0.91 11.33
CA SER A 112 2.62 2.10 11.85
C SER A 112 3.46 3.34 11.62
N VAL A 113 2.76 4.47 11.47
CA VAL A 113 3.34 5.79 11.35
C VAL A 113 2.56 6.79 12.23
N PRO A 114 3.18 7.88 12.69
CA PRO A 114 2.46 8.91 13.40
C PRO A 114 1.37 9.57 12.54
N ASN A 115 0.18 9.72 13.10
CA ASN A 115 -0.98 10.34 12.45
C ASN A 115 -0.91 11.87 12.33
N THR A 116 0.27 12.45 12.54
CA THR A 116 0.58 13.88 12.40
C THR A 116 1.44 14.18 11.18
N LEU A 117 2.05 13.15 10.57
CA LEU A 117 2.99 13.30 9.45
C LEU A 117 2.28 13.25 8.09
N LEU A 118 2.86 13.96 7.12
CA LEU A 118 2.56 13.74 5.70
C LEU A 118 3.19 12.43 5.25
N VAL A 119 2.37 11.51 4.74
CA VAL A 119 2.84 10.24 4.18
C VAL A 119 2.78 10.29 2.67
N GLN A 120 3.91 10.06 2.02
CA GLN A 120 4.05 9.96 0.58
C GLN A 120 4.27 8.49 0.20
N PHE A 121 3.71 8.08 -0.93
CA PHE A 121 3.91 6.77 -1.54
C PHE A 121 4.35 6.93 -2.99
N ASP A 122 5.36 6.15 -3.35
CA ASP A 122 5.76 5.87 -4.73
C ASP A 122 5.56 4.38 -4.96
N VAL A 123 4.48 4.04 -5.66
CA VAL A 123 4.01 2.67 -5.87
C VAL A 123 4.30 2.31 -7.32
N GLY A 124 5.08 1.26 -7.56
CA GLY A 124 5.38 0.78 -8.90
C GLY A 124 4.28 -0.14 -9.41
N SER A 125 4.40 -1.44 -9.13
CA SER A 125 3.48 -2.49 -9.57
C SER A 125 2.91 -3.31 -8.40
N GLY A 126 3.33 -3.04 -7.16
CA GLY A 126 2.76 -3.68 -5.98
C GLY A 126 1.66 -2.83 -5.37
N ASP A 127 1.17 -3.22 -4.19
CA ASP A 127 0.03 -2.58 -3.57
C ASP A 127 0.38 -1.78 -2.31
N ALA A 128 -0.28 -0.64 -2.12
CA ALA A 128 -0.13 0.16 -0.92
C ALA A 128 -1.48 0.45 -0.24
N GLN A 129 -1.49 0.35 1.09
CA GLN A 129 -2.64 0.71 1.89
C GLN A 129 -2.23 1.63 3.04
N ILE A 130 -3.02 2.67 3.29
CA ILE A 130 -2.89 3.48 4.50
C ILE A 130 -4.22 3.83 5.14
N ASN A 131 -4.25 3.81 6.47
CA ASN A 131 -5.41 4.14 7.28
C ASN A 131 -5.08 5.25 8.28
N GLY A 132 -5.94 6.27 8.41
CA GLY A 132 -5.90 7.24 9.51
C GLY A 132 -4.87 8.37 9.40
N ALA A 133 -4.20 8.49 8.25
CA ALA A 133 -3.11 9.47 8.07
C ALA A 133 -3.59 10.92 8.21
N ALA A 134 -2.67 11.83 8.57
CA ALA A 134 -2.96 13.27 8.57
C ALA A 134 -3.19 13.78 7.14
N ALA A 135 -2.29 13.42 6.23
CA ALA A 135 -2.37 13.75 4.81
C ALA A 135 -1.62 12.69 4.01
N VAL A 136 -2.07 12.44 2.77
CA VAL A 136 -1.48 11.43 1.90
C VAL A 136 -1.16 12.04 0.54
N SER A 137 0.02 11.72 0.02
CA SER A 137 0.40 11.96 -1.37
C SER A 137 0.80 10.64 -2.02
N ALA A 138 0.32 10.35 -3.21
CA ALA A 138 0.57 9.08 -3.89
C ALA A 138 0.95 9.32 -5.35
N ASP A 139 2.06 8.73 -5.80
CA ASP A 139 2.33 8.48 -7.22
C ASP A 139 2.25 6.97 -7.41
N VAL A 140 1.28 6.51 -8.21
CA VAL A 140 0.96 5.11 -8.40
C VAL A 140 1.18 4.76 -9.86
N GLY A 141 2.06 3.82 -10.13
CA GLY A 141 2.40 3.32 -11.45
C GLY A 141 1.28 2.43 -12.00
N SER A 142 1.40 1.13 -11.84
CA SER A 142 0.46 0.10 -12.32
C SER A 142 -0.14 -0.78 -11.22
N GLY A 143 0.24 -0.57 -9.96
CA GLY A 143 -0.35 -1.25 -8.82
C GLY A 143 -1.52 -0.49 -8.21
N ASP A 144 -2.03 -0.96 -7.07
CA ASP A 144 -3.20 -0.35 -6.44
C ASP A 144 -2.87 0.41 -5.15
N MET A 145 -3.62 1.48 -4.89
CA MET A 145 -3.54 2.18 -3.61
C MET A 145 -4.88 2.38 -2.93
N LYS A 146 -4.95 1.99 -1.65
CA LYS A 146 -6.14 2.14 -0.80
C LYS A 146 -5.87 3.11 0.35
N ILE A 147 -6.58 4.23 0.35
CA ILE A 147 -6.48 5.27 1.37
C ILE A 147 -7.77 5.31 2.17
N ARG A 148 -7.69 5.21 3.50
CA ARG A 148 -8.88 5.17 4.37
C ARG A 148 -8.74 6.14 5.54
N HIS A 149 -9.85 6.76 5.93
CA HIS A 149 -9.97 7.56 7.14
C HIS A 149 -8.92 8.69 7.30
N THR A 150 -8.45 9.26 6.19
CA THR A 150 -7.50 10.37 6.22
C THR A 150 -8.17 11.62 6.80
N LYS A 151 -7.48 12.32 7.70
CA LYS A 151 -8.02 13.52 8.37
C LYS A 151 -7.90 14.79 7.54
N GLY A 152 -6.97 14.81 6.59
CA GLY A 152 -6.64 15.95 5.76
C GLY A 152 -6.55 15.60 4.29
N ARG A 153 -5.81 16.42 3.54
CA ARG A 153 -5.77 16.36 2.08
C ARG A 153 -5.18 15.04 1.57
N VAL A 154 -5.79 14.53 0.51
CA VAL A 154 -5.25 13.43 -0.29
C VAL A 154 -4.92 13.97 -1.67
N THR A 155 -3.72 13.68 -2.15
CA THR A 155 -3.29 13.99 -3.52
C THR A 155 -2.78 12.71 -4.16
N ALA A 156 -3.36 12.32 -5.28
CA ALA A 156 -2.95 11.13 -5.98
C ALA A 156 -2.67 11.45 -7.46
N LYS A 157 -1.63 10.82 -7.97
CA LYS A 157 -1.30 10.74 -9.38
C LYS A 157 -1.26 9.26 -9.73
N VAL A 158 -1.99 8.90 -10.78
CA VAL A 158 -2.19 7.51 -11.17
C VAL A 158 -1.72 7.33 -12.60
N GLY A 159 -0.81 6.39 -12.78
CA GLY A 159 -0.46 5.73 -14.03
C GLY A 159 -1.55 4.73 -14.36
N SER A 160 -1.23 3.48 -14.69
CA SER A 160 -2.18 2.42 -15.06
C SER A 160 -2.84 1.67 -13.91
N GLY A 161 -2.57 2.06 -12.67
CA GLY A 161 -3.18 1.47 -11.49
C GLY A 161 -4.51 2.11 -11.10
N ASP A 162 -5.02 1.71 -9.94
CA ASP A 162 -6.21 2.31 -9.32
C ASP A 162 -5.90 2.94 -7.96
N VAL A 163 -6.55 4.06 -7.65
CA VAL A 163 -6.52 4.65 -6.32
C VAL A 163 -7.91 4.78 -5.75
N SER A 164 -8.15 4.15 -4.61
CA SER A 164 -9.42 4.23 -3.88
C SER A 164 -9.23 4.98 -2.57
N GLU A 165 -9.92 6.11 -2.42
CA GLU A 165 -9.98 6.88 -1.17
C GLU A 165 -11.36 6.71 -0.53
N CYS A 166 -11.41 6.35 0.74
CA CYS A 166 -12.67 6.25 1.49
C CYS A 166 -12.64 7.16 2.72
N ALA A 167 -13.50 8.18 2.69
CA ALA A 167 -13.74 9.07 3.80
C ALA A 167 -14.48 8.33 4.95
N PRO A 168 -14.34 8.78 6.22
CA PRO A 168 -15.05 8.21 7.37
C PRO A 168 -16.57 8.14 7.22
N SER A 169 -17.15 9.00 6.39
CA SER A 169 -18.59 9.00 6.06
C SER A 169 -19.01 7.86 5.10
N ARG A 170 -18.15 6.84 4.88
CA ARG A 170 -18.35 5.75 3.90
C ARG A 170 -18.52 6.21 2.45
N ARG A 171 -18.10 7.44 2.14
CA ARG A 171 -18.03 7.91 0.75
C ARG A 171 -16.67 7.51 0.21
N CYS A 172 -16.66 6.59 -0.73
CA CYS A 172 -15.46 6.20 -1.44
C CYS A 172 -15.42 6.88 -2.81
N VAL A 173 -14.24 7.30 -3.21
CA VAL A 173 -13.99 7.82 -4.55
C VAL A 173 -12.82 7.05 -5.15
N HIS A 174 -12.93 6.77 -6.44
CA HIS A 174 -11.98 5.97 -7.20
C HIS A 174 -11.36 6.89 -8.25
N GLY A 175 -10.03 6.93 -8.29
CA GLY A 175 -9.26 7.58 -9.35
C GLY A 175 -8.70 6.51 -10.28
N ASP A 176 -9.08 6.59 -11.55
CA ASP A 176 -8.62 5.76 -12.67
C ASP A 176 -8.03 6.69 -13.75
N GLN A 177 -7.19 6.15 -14.65
CA GLN A 177 -6.52 6.83 -15.77
C GLN A 177 -7.40 7.75 -16.61
N THR A 178 -8.71 7.52 -16.61
CA THR A 178 -9.67 8.33 -17.37
C THR A 178 -9.68 9.80 -16.96
N GLU A 179 -9.10 10.15 -15.80
CA GLU A 179 -8.97 11.53 -15.33
C GLU A 179 -7.50 11.92 -15.10
N ARG A 180 -6.76 12.27 -16.18
CA ARG A 180 -5.40 12.85 -16.13
C ARG A 180 -5.39 14.26 -15.51
N ARG A 181 -5.83 14.40 -14.26
CA ARG A 181 -5.69 15.62 -13.46
C ARG A 181 -5.16 15.24 -12.08
N PRO A 182 -4.33 16.08 -11.44
CA PRO A 182 -4.03 15.90 -10.03
C PRO A 182 -5.36 15.92 -9.26
N ALA A 183 -5.82 14.75 -8.85
CA ALA A 183 -7.04 14.63 -8.08
C ALA A 183 -6.72 15.16 -6.67
N THR A 184 -6.99 16.45 -6.48
CA THR A 184 -6.96 17.04 -5.14
C THR A 184 -8.23 16.59 -4.45
N PHE A 185 -8.14 15.47 -3.75
CA PHE A 185 -9.23 14.97 -2.94
C PHE A 185 -9.33 15.84 -1.69
N TRP A 186 -10.29 16.78 -1.68
CA TRP A 186 -11.13 17.27 -0.56
C TRP A 186 -11.71 18.69 -0.83
N GLN A 187 -13.04 18.85 -0.77
CA GLN A 187 -13.71 20.11 -0.38
C GLN A 187 -14.77 19.81 0.69
N ALA A 188 -14.58 20.39 1.89
CA ALA A 188 -15.57 20.46 2.97
C ALA A 188 -16.75 21.40 2.58
N PRO A 189 -17.86 21.43 3.35
CA PRO A 189 -19.18 21.81 2.85
C PRO A 189 -19.34 23.34 2.81
N ASN A 190 -18.82 24.00 1.79
CA ASN A 190 -19.45 25.22 1.27
C ASN A 190 -18.84 25.59 -0.08
N ARG A 191 -19.75 25.71 -1.05
CA ARG A 191 -19.55 26.08 -2.45
C ARG A 191 -18.45 27.14 -2.64
N ARG A 192 -17.46 26.81 -3.48
CA ARG A 192 -17.11 27.53 -4.72
C ARG A 192 -15.94 26.81 -5.39
N PHE A 193 -16.19 26.28 -6.59
CA PHE A 193 -15.14 25.85 -7.49
C PHE A 193 -14.32 27.08 -7.88
N ALA A 194 -13.04 27.09 -7.56
CA ALA A 194 -12.06 27.94 -8.22
C ALA A 194 -11.41 27.09 -9.31
N ASP A 195 -11.67 27.45 -10.57
CA ASP A 195 -11.03 26.88 -11.75
C ASP A 195 -9.55 27.30 -11.76
N SER A 196 -8.66 26.32 -11.92
CA SER A 196 -7.21 26.50 -11.90
C SER A 196 -6.62 26.97 -13.23
N THR A 197 -7.43 27.46 -14.17
CA THR A 197 -6.96 27.73 -15.55
C THR A 197 -6.96 29.20 -15.96
N THR A 198 -7.50 30.13 -15.16
CA THR A 198 -7.41 31.56 -15.52
C THR A 198 -7.11 32.42 -14.31
N GLY A 199 -5.83 32.79 -14.17
CA GLY A 199 -5.44 33.97 -13.41
C GLY A 199 -5.95 35.22 -14.13
N ALA A 200 -7.18 35.64 -13.83
CA ALA A 200 -7.67 36.98 -14.12
C ALA A 200 -8.73 37.32 -13.08
N GLY A 201 -8.38 38.21 -12.15
CA GLY A 201 -9.38 38.86 -11.30
C GLY A 201 -10.19 39.85 -12.13
N LEU A 202 -11.47 39.96 -11.84
CA LEU A 202 -12.26 41.17 -12.11
C LEU A 202 -13.23 41.39 -10.93
N HIS A 203 -13.33 42.68 -10.58
CA HIS A 203 -13.97 43.36 -9.46
C HIS A 203 -15.21 42.74 -8.81
#